data_AF-A0AAX4JE89-F1
#
_entry.id   AF-A0AAX4JE89-F1
#
_cell.length_a   1.000
_cell.length_b   1.000
_cell.length_c   1.000
_cell.angle_alpha   90.00
_cell.angle_beta   90.00
_cell.angle_gamma   90.00
#
_symmetry.space_group_name_H-M   'P 1'
#
loop_
_entity.id
_entity.type
_entity.pdbx_description
1 polymer ?
#
loop_
_entity_poly.entity_id
_entity_poly.type
_entity_poly.pdbx_seq_one_letter_code
_entity_poly.pdbx_strand_id
1 'polypeptide(L)'
;MTTWSFNSHTFTKCSITEILVIPSIEVHKILVEISSQFSSVFFLDTIGNLTIYNDFYSLNLNIVTVTSIRKFLRVLKGLSNSNTELLIIDSVSFLSDVNVPVYTHFYSLLSSLCTKNNLTIICTNHYRNTTKNCFGPKLGVVWNNLVTHRIFYKYEKNKITYEITTN
;
A
#
# COMPACT_ATOMS: atom_id res chain seq x y z
N MET A 1 -2.61 -20.76 -10.00
CA MET A 1 -2.52 -19.68 -8.99
C MET A 1 -1.72 -18.55 -9.61
N THR A 2 -2.29 -17.35 -9.70
CA THR A 2 -1.57 -16.19 -10.21
C THR A 2 -0.78 -15.56 -9.07
N THR A 3 0.54 -15.61 -9.12
CA THR A 3 1.46 -14.99 -8.17
C THR A 3 1.96 -13.65 -8.69
N TRP A 4 2.64 -12.88 -7.84
CA TRP A 4 3.46 -11.74 -8.23
C TRP A 4 4.77 -11.77 -7.43
N SER A 5 5.77 -11.01 -7.86
CA SER A 5 7.11 -11.08 -7.26
C SER A 5 7.61 -9.71 -6.82
N PHE A 6 8.41 -9.72 -5.76
CA PHE A 6 9.19 -8.58 -5.30
C PHE A 6 10.63 -9.04 -5.11
N ASN A 7 11.54 -8.54 -5.94
CA ASN A 7 12.87 -9.12 -6.08
C ASN A 7 12.77 -10.64 -6.29
N SER A 8 13.42 -11.44 -5.44
CA SER A 8 13.40 -12.91 -5.50
C SER A 8 12.26 -13.56 -4.71
N HIS A 9 11.38 -12.79 -4.06
CA HIS A 9 10.30 -13.33 -3.25
C HIS A 9 8.99 -13.38 -4.04
N THR A 10 8.26 -14.49 -3.91
CA THR A 10 6.98 -14.70 -4.62
C THR A 10 5.83 -14.61 -3.64
N PHE A 11 4.86 -13.76 -3.96
CA PHE A 11 3.63 -13.55 -3.21
C PHE A 11 2.43 -14.11 -3.95
N THR A 12 1.39 -14.43 -3.18
CA THR A 12 0.07 -14.78 -3.73
C THR A 12 -0.67 -13.50 -4.14
N LYS A 13 -1.39 -13.52 -5.28
CA LYS A 13 -2.40 -12.49 -5.57
C LYS A 13 -3.60 -12.64 -4.62
N CYS A 14 -4.48 -11.63 -4.61
CA CYS A 14 -5.63 -11.53 -3.70
C CYS A 14 -5.19 -11.47 -2.23
N SER A 15 -4.13 -10.71 -1.98
CA SER A 15 -3.49 -10.54 -0.67
C SER A 15 -3.32 -9.05 -0.36
N ILE A 16 -3.10 -8.74 0.92
CA ILE A 16 -2.82 -7.37 1.38
C ILE A 16 -1.37 -7.31 1.83
N THR A 17 -0.56 -6.57 1.08
CA THR A 17 0.87 -6.39 1.36
C THR A 17 1.15 -4.97 1.80
N GLU A 18 1.84 -4.82 2.92
CA GLU A 18 2.32 -3.52 3.42
C GLU A 18 3.81 -3.37 3.14
N ILE A 19 4.20 -2.23 2.55
CA ILE A 19 5.59 -1.80 2.40
C ILE A 19 5.85 -0.71 3.42
N LEU A 20 6.64 -1.01 4.45
CA LEU A 20 7.00 -0.08 5.50
C LEU A 20 8.28 0.66 5.10
N VAL A 21 8.15 1.96 4.79
CA VAL A 21 9.19 2.75 4.14
C VAL A 21 9.96 3.66 5.09
N ILE A 22 11.24 3.86 4.75
CA ILE A 22 12.12 4.88 5.33
C ILE A 22 12.32 6.03 4.34
N PRO A 23 12.68 7.25 4.79
CA PRO A 23 12.73 8.44 3.93
C PRO A 23 13.62 8.34 2.69
N SER A 24 14.70 7.55 2.73
CA SER A 24 15.64 7.43 1.61
C SER A 24 15.21 6.42 0.53
N ILE A 25 14.04 5.79 0.68
CA ILE A 25 13.50 4.86 -0.32
C ILE A 25 12.65 5.64 -1.33
N GLU A 26 12.99 5.51 -2.61
CA GLU A 26 12.16 5.98 -3.72
C GLU A 26 11.00 5.00 -3.96
N VAL A 27 10.06 4.93 -3.01
CA VAL A 27 9.00 3.90 -3.02
C VAL A 27 8.14 3.95 -4.27
N HIS A 28 7.93 5.13 -4.85
CA HIS A 28 7.18 5.30 -6.09
C HIS A 28 7.78 4.47 -7.25
N LYS A 29 9.12 4.35 -7.35
CA LYS A 29 9.76 3.52 -8.39
C LYS A 29 9.46 2.04 -8.18
N ILE A 30 9.55 1.58 -6.93
CA ILE A 30 9.23 0.20 -6.53
C ILE A 30 7.77 -0.13 -6.85
N LEU A 31 6.84 0.78 -6.53
CA LEU A 31 5.41 0.58 -6.80
C LEU A 31 5.13 0.48 -8.30
N VAL A 32 5.77 1.31 -9.12
CA VAL A 32 5.65 1.25 -10.58
C VAL A 32 6.23 -0.05 -11.14
N GLU A 33 7.38 -0.50 -10.64
CA GLU A 33 7.97 -1.78 -11.04
C GLU A 33 7.04 -2.96 -10.72
N ILE A 34 6.50 -3.02 -9.50
CA ILE A 34 5.54 -4.06 -9.12
C ILE A 34 4.28 -4.00 -10.01
N SER A 35 3.81 -2.80 -10.33
CA SER A 35 2.59 -2.62 -11.14
C SER A 35 2.68 -3.23 -12.53
N SER A 36 3.87 -3.25 -13.15
CA SER A 36 4.06 -3.83 -14.49
C SER A 36 3.80 -5.35 -14.56
N GLN A 37 3.67 -6.02 -13.42
CA GLN A 37 3.36 -7.46 -13.33
C GLN A 37 1.84 -7.74 -13.37
N PHE A 38 1.01 -6.70 -13.49
CA PHE A 38 -0.44 -6.78 -13.44
C PHE A 38 -1.06 -6.14 -14.69
N SER A 39 -2.17 -6.69 -15.16
CA SER A 39 -2.83 -6.21 -16.39
C SER A 39 -3.64 -4.93 -16.17
N SER A 40 -4.14 -4.73 -14.95
CA SER A 40 -5.09 -3.68 -14.59
C SER A 40 -4.76 -3.18 -13.20
N VAL A 41 -4.21 -1.96 -13.13
CA VAL A 41 -3.69 -1.36 -11.90
C VAL A 41 -4.37 -0.03 -11.63
N PHE A 42 -4.68 0.22 -10.37
CA PHE A 42 -5.22 1.48 -9.88
C PHE A 42 -4.37 2.02 -8.74
N PHE A 43 -3.98 3.29 -8.82
CA PHE A 43 -3.15 3.94 -7.80
C PHE A 43 -3.96 4.98 -7.04
N LEU A 44 -3.82 4.98 -5.71
CA LEU A 44 -4.31 6.02 -4.81
C LEU A 44 -3.11 6.73 -4.21
N ASP A 45 -2.91 7.98 -4.61
CA ASP A 45 -1.77 8.79 -4.18
C ASP A 45 -2.21 9.84 -3.17
N THR A 46 -1.84 9.68 -1.91
CA THR A 46 -2.18 10.57 -0.79
C THR A 46 -1.10 11.60 -0.50
N ILE A 47 0.11 11.42 -1.06
CA ILE A 47 1.28 12.28 -0.81
C ILE A 47 1.56 13.18 -2.02
N GLY A 48 1.35 12.70 -3.23
CA GLY A 48 1.59 13.40 -4.50
C GLY A 48 2.82 12.92 -5.26
N ASN A 49 3.66 12.07 -4.66
CA ASN A 49 4.93 11.64 -5.27
C ASN A 49 4.72 10.78 -6.52
N LEU A 50 3.73 9.88 -6.52
CA LEU A 50 3.40 9.06 -7.69
C LEU A 50 2.85 9.92 -8.82
N THR A 51 1.99 10.89 -8.50
CA THR A 51 1.42 11.82 -9.48
C THR A 51 2.53 12.62 -10.17
N ILE A 52 3.44 13.22 -9.38
CA ILE A 52 4.59 13.96 -9.91
C ILE A 52 5.48 13.08 -10.79
N TYR A 53 5.79 11.86 -10.33
CA TYR A 53 6.62 10.91 -11.07
C TYR A 53 5.96 10.49 -12.40
N ASN A 54 4.67 10.19 -12.37
CA ASN A 54 3.89 9.85 -13.56
C ASN A 54 3.91 10.96 -14.61
N ASP A 55 3.70 12.21 -14.18
CA ASP A 55 3.64 13.36 -15.07
C ASP A 55 5.02 13.68 -15.66
N PHE A 56 6.07 13.66 -14.84
CA PHE A 56 7.43 13.94 -15.28
C PHE A 56 7.94 12.93 -16.33
N TYR A 57 7.63 11.64 -16.14
CA TYR A 57 8.08 10.56 -17.05
C TYR A 57 7.01 10.13 -18.07
N SER A 58 5.84 10.78 -18.09
CA SER A 58 4.72 10.46 -19.01
C SER A 58 4.31 8.98 -19.00
N LEU A 59 4.18 8.39 -17.80
CA LEU A 59 3.98 6.95 -17.62
C LEU A 59 2.54 6.47 -17.92
N ASN A 60 1.57 7.38 -18.04
CA ASN A 60 0.16 7.08 -18.28
C ASN A 60 -0.46 6.10 -17.26
N LEU A 61 -0.07 6.20 -16.00
CA LEU A 61 -0.62 5.39 -14.90
C LEU A 61 -2.02 5.87 -14.51
N ASN A 62 -2.90 4.94 -14.12
CA ASN A 62 -4.23 5.27 -13.61
C ASN A 62 -4.15 5.68 -12.12
N ILE A 63 -3.86 6.96 -11.88
CA ILE A 63 -3.66 7.54 -10.55
C ILE A 63 -4.83 8.44 -10.18
N VAL A 64 -5.32 8.28 -8.94
CA VAL A 64 -6.20 9.26 -8.30
C VAL A 64 -5.52 9.85 -7.08
N THR A 65 -5.26 11.17 -7.14
CA THR A 65 -4.79 11.92 -5.98
C THR A 65 -5.88 12.02 -4.92
N VAL A 66 -5.57 11.63 -3.69
CA VAL A 66 -6.49 11.59 -2.56
C VAL A 66 -6.27 12.82 -1.69
N THR A 67 -7.19 13.77 -1.77
CA THR A 67 -7.13 15.04 -1.00
C THR A 67 -7.97 15.02 0.27
N SER A 68 -8.77 13.97 0.49
CA SER A 68 -9.59 13.81 1.70
C SER A 68 -9.98 12.36 1.92
N ILE A 69 -10.27 12.04 3.18
CA ILE A 69 -10.77 10.72 3.57
C ILE A 69 -12.09 10.35 2.88
N ARG A 70 -12.96 11.33 2.62
CA ARG A 70 -14.22 11.10 1.89
C ARG A 70 -13.96 10.70 0.44
N LYS A 71 -13.03 11.37 -0.24
CA LYS A 71 -12.61 11.00 -1.61
C LYS A 71 -12.03 9.60 -1.61
N PHE A 72 -11.13 9.29 -0.67
CA PHE A 72 -10.52 7.98 -0.50
C PHE A 72 -11.56 6.85 -0.41
N LEU A 73 -12.49 6.94 0.54
CA LEU A 73 -13.52 5.93 0.76
C LEU A 73 -14.48 5.80 -0.44
N ARG A 74 -14.78 6.90 -1.13
CA ARG A 74 -15.63 6.86 -2.33
C ARG A 74 -14.95 6.12 -3.48
N VAL A 75 -13.65 6.32 -3.67
CA VAL A 75 -12.90 5.61 -4.71
C VAL A 75 -12.80 4.12 -4.37
N LEU A 76 -12.49 3.76 -3.13
CA LEU A 76 -12.48 2.36 -2.69
C LEU A 76 -13.83 1.66 -2.94
N LYS A 77 -14.95 2.33 -2.68
CA LYS A 77 -16.28 1.81 -3.00
C LYS A 77 -16.49 1.63 -4.50
N GLY A 78 -16.01 2.56 -5.32
CA GLY A 78 -16.14 2.46 -6.78
C GLY A 78 -15.36 1.28 -7.38
N LEU A 79 -14.25 0.88 -6.75
CA LEU A 79 -13.45 -0.25 -7.19
C LEU A 79 -14.15 -1.61 -7.05
N SER A 80 -15.22 -1.72 -6.23
CA SER A 80 -15.95 -2.97 -6.05
C SER A 80 -16.63 -3.50 -7.33
N ASN A 81 -16.79 -2.64 -8.34
CA ASN A 81 -17.39 -3.00 -9.62
C ASN A 81 -16.38 -2.91 -10.78
N SER A 82 -15.08 -2.82 -10.48
CA SER A 82 -14.02 -2.69 -11.48
C SER A 82 -13.31 -4.02 -11.74
N ASN A 83 -12.71 -4.16 -12.93
CA ASN A 83 -11.81 -5.27 -13.27
C ASN A 83 -10.36 -4.97 -12.84
N THR A 84 -10.17 -4.27 -11.73
CA THR A 84 -8.83 -3.93 -11.22
C THR A 84 -8.19 -5.17 -10.59
N GLU A 85 -7.00 -5.54 -11.03
CA GLU A 85 -6.26 -6.67 -10.43
C GLU A 85 -5.40 -6.23 -9.24
N LEU A 86 -4.85 -5.01 -9.31
CA LEU A 86 -3.96 -4.45 -8.29
C LEU A 86 -4.43 -3.04 -7.89
N LEU A 87 -4.60 -2.84 -6.59
CA LEU A 87 -4.75 -1.53 -5.97
C LEU A 87 -3.47 -1.18 -5.22
N ILE A 88 -2.84 -0.06 -5.59
CA ILE A 88 -1.72 0.52 -4.87
C ILE A 88 -2.21 1.74 -4.08
N ILE A 89 -1.84 1.82 -2.81
CA ILE A 89 -2.16 2.95 -1.92
C ILE A 89 -0.86 3.54 -1.36
N ASP A 90 -0.48 4.73 -1.83
CA ASP A 90 0.72 5.44 -1.37
C ASP A 90 0.34 6.77 -0.73
N SER A 91 0.25 6.91 0.60
CA SER A 91 0.39 5.91 1.66
C SER A 91 -0.90 5.77 2.47
N VAL A 92 -1.02 4.70 3.28
CA VAL A 92 -2.09 4.56 4.28
C VAL A 92 -1.81 5.32 5.58
N SER A 93 -0.63 5.93 5.72
CA SER A 93 -0.20 6.56 6.96
C SER A 93 -1.09 7.71 7.41
N PHE A 94 -1.70 8.45 6.49
CA PHE A 94 -2.62 9.55 6.84
C PHE A 94 -3.85 9.08 7.63
N LEU A 95 -4.17 7.77 7.58
CA LEU A 95 -5.26 7.22 8.36
C LEU A 95 -4.99 7.33 9.86
N SER A 96 -3.72 7.37 10.31
CA SER A 96 -3.35 7.44 11.74
C SER A 96 -4.02 8.60 12.49
N ASP A 97 -4.34 9.66 11.76
CA ASP A 97 -4.80 10.93 12.33
C ASP A 97 -6.34 11.08 12.22
N VAL A 98 -7.05 10.03 11.82
CA VAL A 98 -8.50 10.02 11.57
C VAL A 98 -9.26 9.33 12.72
N ASN A 99 -10.54 9.68 12.89
CA ASN A 99 -11.43 9.11 13.92
C ASN A 99 -11.70 7.60 13.75
N VAL A 100 -11.91 6.91 14.88
CA VAL A 100 -12.13 5.45 15.00
C VAL A 100 -13.14 4.86 14.00
N PRO A 101 -14.36 5.41 13.79
CA PRO A 101 -15.36 4.81 12.90
C PRO A 101 -14.89 4.69 11.45
N VAL A 102 -13.99 5.58 11.02
CA VAL A 102 -13.48 5.60 9.66
C VAL A 102 -12.55 4.43 9.38
N TYR A 103 -11.76 4.01 10.37
CA TYR A 103 -10.89 2.83 10.24
C TYR A 103 -11.69 1.55 10.01
N THR A 104 -12.74 1.32 10.79
CA THR A 104 -13.57 0.12 10.66
C THR A 104 -14.16 0.01 9.26
N HIS A 105 -14.65 1.14 8.73
CA HIS A 105 -15.19 1.17 7.37
C HIS A 105 -14.11 0.92 6.32
N PHE A 106 -12.93 1.53 6.47
CA PHE A 106 -11.79 1.30 5.59
C PHE A 106 -11.34 -0.17 5.57
N TYR A 107 -11.14 -0.79 6.75
CA TYR A 107 -10.72 -2.18 6.85
C TYR A 107 -11.75 -3.14 6.24
N SER A 108 -13.04 -2.88 6.46
CA SER A 108 -14.12 -3.65 5.83
C SER A 108 -14.09 -3.55 4.31
N LEU A 109 -13.86 -2.35 3.75
CA LEU A 109 -13.74 -2.15 2.31
C LEU A 109 -12.53 -2.90 1.73
N LEU A 110 -11.34 -2.77 2.34
CA LEU A 110 -10.15 -3.48 1.84
C LEU A 110 -10.31 -5.00 1.91
N SER A 111 -10.83 -5.53 3.02
CA SER A 111 -11.10 -6.96 3.15
C SER A 111 -12.07 -7.45 2.08
N SER A 112 -13.14 -6.69 1.80
CA SER A 112 -14.10 -7.02 0.75
C SER A 112 -13.48 -6.98 -0.64
N LEU A 113 -12.68 -5.95 -0.97
CA LEU A 113 -11.99 -5.86 -2.26
C LEU A 113 -11.04 -7.04 -2.44
N CYS A 114 -10.29 -7.41 -1.40
CA CYS A 114 -9.36 -8.53 -1.46
C CYS A 114 -10.06 -9.87 -1.67
N THR A 115 -11.09 -10.15 -0.86
CA THR A 115 -11.72 -11.48 -0.78
C THR A 115 -12.83 -11.71 -1.79
N LYS A 116 -13.61 -10.67 -2.15
CA LYS A 116 -14.75 -10.79 -3.07
C LYS A 116 -14.41 -10.35 -4.49
N ASN A 117 -13.51 -9.38 -4.64
CA ASN A 117 -13.13 -8.85 -5.94
C ASN A 117 -11.80 -9.41 -6.47
N ASN A 118 -11.17 -10.36 -5.76
CA ASN A 118 -9.89 -10.98 -6.13
C ASN A 118 -8.78 -9.94 -6.40
N LEU A 119 -8.83 -8.83 -5.67
CA LEU A 119 -7.96 -7.68 -5.89
C LEU A 119 -6.76 -7.77 -4.96
N THR A 120 -5.56 -7.66 -5.51
CA THR A 120 -4.31 -7.57 -4.72
C THR A 120 -4.14 -6.15 -4.24
N ILE A 121 -3.82 -5.95 -2.97
CA ILE A 121 -3.67 -4.62 -2.38
C ILE A 121 -2.24 -4.45 -1.90
N ILE A 122 -1.57 -3.39 -2.36
CA ILE A 122 -0.25 -3.00 -1.87
C ILE A 122 -0.37 -1.60 -1.26
N CYS A 123 0.00 -1.47 0.00
CA CYS A 123 -0.06 -0.21 0.72
C CYS A 123 1.34 0.19 1.19
N THR A 124 1.74 1.45 1.01
CA THR A 124 2.91 1.99 1.71
C THR A 124 2.48 2.52 3.07
N ASN A 125 3.36 2.37 4.05
CA ASN A 125 3.17 2.92 5.38
C ASN A 125 4.50 3.46 5.93
N HIS A 126 4.43 4.38 6.87
CA HIS A 126 5.58 4.99 7.51
C HIS A 126 5.73 4.46 8.93
N TYR A 127 6.96 4.45 9.40
CA TYR A 127 7.26 4.19 10.80
C TYR A 127 6.68 5.27 11.71
N ARG A 128 6.21 4.86 12.89
CA ARG A 128 6.04 5.72 14.06
C ARG A 128 7.00 5.28 15.15
N ASN A 129 7.41 6.25 15.97
CA ASN A 129 8.10 5.97 17.22
C ASN A 129 7.09 5.38 18.21
N THR A 130 7.28 4.12 18.63
CA THR A 130 6.37 3.42 19.55
C THR A 130 6.87 3.48 20.99
N THR A 131 8.19 3.50 21.21
CA THR A 131 8.87 3.71 22.51
C THR A 131 10.26 4.29 22.26
N LYS A 132 11.00 4.70 23.30
CA LYS A 132 12.28 5.45 23.21
C LYS A 132 13.27 4.98 22.11
N ASN A 133 13.28 3.72 21.70
CA ASN A 133 14.10 3.22 20.58
C ASN A 133 13.38 2.20 19.66
N CYS A 134 12.05 2.09 19.71
CA CYS A 134 11.31 1.15 18.86
C CYS A 134 10.51 1.89 17.80
N PHE A 135 10.63 1.41 16.56
CA PHE A 135 9.84 1.88 15.44
C PHE A 135 8.89 0.78 14.99
N GLY A 136 7.64 1.13 14.71
CA GLY A 136 6.65 0.19 14.19
C GLY A 136 5.72 0.84 13.18
N PRO A 137 4.88 0.04 12.49
CA PRO A 137 3.86 0.57 11.60
C PRO A 137 2.94 1.58 12.31
N LYS A 138 2.51 2.60 11.58
CA LYS A 138 1.60 3.64 12.11
C LYS A 138 0.23 3.10 12.51
N LEU A 139 -0.22 2.02 11.89
CA LEU A 139 -1.55 1.45 12.10
C LEU A 139 -1.53 0.38 13.21
N GLY A 140 -2.68 0.20 13.88
CA GLY A 140 -2.81 -0.63 15.07
C GLY A 140 -3.02 -2.13 14.79
N VAL A 141 -3.35 -2.88 15.84
CA VAL A 141 -3.51 -4.35 15.82
C VAL A 141 -4.48 -4.85 14.74
N VAL A 142 -5.58 -4.13 14.49
CA VAL A 142 -6.55 -4.54 13.46
C VAL A 142 -5.94 -4.52 12.06
N TRP A 143 -5.16 -3.49 11.72
CA TRP A 143 -4.38 -3.48 10.49
C TRP A 143 -3.38 -4.61 10.46
N ASN A 144 -2.75 -4.88 11.60
CA ASN A 144 -1.77 -5.95 11.68
C ASN A 144 -2.35 -7.32 11.34
N ASN A 145 -3.62 -7.58 11.67
CA ASN A 145 -4.28 -8.83 11.35
C ASN A 145 -4.81 -8.89 9.90
N LEU A 146 -5.00 -7.73 9.27
CA LEU A 146 -5.51 -7.63 7.90
C LEU A 146 -4.39 -7.81 6.85
N VAL A 147 -3.18 -7.35 7.17
CA VAL A 147 -2.01 -7.48 6.30
C VAL A 147 -1.52 -8.93 6.29
N THR A 148 -1.40 -9.51 5.10
CA THR A 148 -0.88 -10.87 4.88
C THR A 148 0.65 -10.91 4.79
N HIS A 149 1.25 -9.88 4.19
CA HIS A 149 2.70 -9.79 3.99
C HIS A 149 3.20 -8.40 4.35
N ARG A 150 4.37 -8.30 4.97
CA ARG A 150 5.05 -7.02 5.19
C ARG A 150 6.44 -7.04 4.60
N ILE A 151 6.82 -5.93 3.99
CA ILE A 151 8.17 -5.63 3.51
C ILE A 151 8.68 -4.46 4.35
N PHE A 152 9.66 -4.71 5.22
CA PHE A 152 10.26 -3.73 6.11
C PHE A 152 11.55 -3.20 5.51
N TYR A 153 11.60 -1.92 5.14
CA TYR A 153 12.87 -1.27 4.83
C TYR A 153 13.55 -0.75 6.10
N LYS A 154 14.83 -1.08 6.28
CA LYS A 154 15.61 -0.68 7.47
C LYS A 154 17.03 -0.26 7.09
N TYR A 155 17.66 0.49 7.99
CA TYR A 155 19.09 0.77 7.91
C TYR A 155 19.86 -0.28 8.72
N GLU A 156 20.74 -1.03 8.06
CA GLU A 156 21.72 -1.91 8.69
C GLU A 156 23.13 -1.43 8.34
N LYS A 157 23.88 -0.94 9.35
CA LYS A 157 25.25 -0.43 9.18
C LYS A 157 25.38 0.58 8.02
N ASN A 158 24.48 1.57 7.98
CA ASN A 158 24.36 2.60 6.93
C ASN A 158 23.98 2.09 5.53
N LYS A 159 23.57 0.83 5.40
CA LYS A 159 23.00 0.29 4.16
C LYS A 159 21.51 0.11 4.32
N ILE A 160 20.78 0.39 3.25
CA ILE A 160 19.37 0.09 3.17
C ILE A 160 19.24 -1.41 2.90
N THR A 161 18.53 -2.12 3.76
CA THR A 161 18.14 -3.52 3.58
C THR A 161 16.64 -3.67 3.72
N TYR A 162 16.10 -4.82 3.30
CA TYR A 162 14.69 -5.14 3.50
C TYR A 162 14.51 -6.52 4.13
N GLU A 163 13.42 -6.68 4.86
CA GLU A 163 13.00 -7.93 5.49
C GLU A 163 11.54 -8.20 5.14
N ILE A 164 11.20 -9.45 4.82
CA ILE A 164 9.83 -9.85 4.49
C ILE A 164 9.28 -10.74 5.59
N THR A 165 8.09 -10.42 6.11
CA THR A 165 7.37 -11.25 7.08
C THR A 165 6.00 -11.65 6.54
N THR A 166 5.57 -12.87 6.85
CA THR A 166 4.23 -13.39 6.61
C THR A 166 3.45 -13.44 7.91
N ASN A 167 2.20 -13.00 7.90
CA ASN A 167 1.26 -13.21 9.00
C ASN A 167 0.45 -14.50 8.81
#